data_AF-A0A7X7XRK9-F1
#
_entry.id   AF-A0A7X7XRK9-F1
#
_cell.length_a   1.000
_cell.length_b   1.000
_cell.length_c   1.000
_cell.angle_alpha   90.00
_cell.angle_beta   90.00
_cell.angle_gamma   90.00
#
_symmetry.space_group_name_H-M   'P 1'
#
loop_
_entity.id
_entity.type
_entity.pdbx_description
1 polymer ?
#
loop_
_entity_poly.entity_id
_entity_poly.type
_entity_poly.pdbx_seq_one_letter_code
_entity_poly.pdbx_strand_id
1 'polypeptide(L)'
;VYYPMEETLDGTISKNNFERIMKIVKDVDMVVIGPGMGLNLETENLILELIKNIQKPIIIDGDGLTLVKDNLNLLKERKYTTILTPHMGEFSRLTKLEKEEIENNRIKILLEKSNELNSIIVLKGYHSLISYPDGSLFINMSGNPGLAKAGTGDVLNGVICGMYGIGLNLFDAVRMGVFIHGLAADILKDRLGEDGITATDLINFLPFTIKKFKENFYDIKKKYSIEVVV
;
A
#
# COMPACT_ATOMS: atom_id res chain seq x y z
N VAL A 1 -8.13 18.59 -3.32
CA VAL A 1 -7.80 19.59 -4.37
C VAL A 1 -7.26 18.84 -5.56
N TYR A 2 -7.72 19.14 -6.78
CA TYR A 2 -7.16 18.57 -8.01
C TYR A 2 -6.15 19.55 -8.61
N TYR A 3 -4.96 19.07 -8.96
CA TYR A 3 -3.92 19.88 -9.59
C TYR A 3 -3.66 19.33 -11.00
N PRO A 4 -4.09 20.03 -12.08
CA PRO A 4 -3.85 19.56 -13.43
C PRO A 4 -2.36 19.56 -13.74
N MET A 5 -1.82 18.47 -14.30
CA MET A 5 -0.40 18.32 -14.62
C MET A 5 -0.19 18.24 -16.13
N GLU A 6 1.01 18.58 -16.59
CA GLU A 6 1.42 18.36 -17.98
C GLU A 6 1.51 16.84 -18.27
N GLU A 7 1.11 16.44 -19.48
CA GLU A 7 1.17 15.05 -19.93
C GLU A 7 2.22 14.87 -21.03
N THR A 8 2.74 13.65 -21.15
CA THR A 8 3.54 13.21 -22.29
C THR A 8 2.62 12.97 -23.50
N LEU A 9 3.22 12.71 -24.67
CA LEU A 9 2.45 12.32 -25.87
C LEU A 9 1.63 11.03 -25.69
N ASP A 10 2.02 10.17 -24.73
CA ASP A 10 1.34 8.92 -24.43
C ASP A 10 0.23 9.09 -23.35
N GLY A 11 -0.03 10.32 -22.89
CA GLY A 11 -1.04 10.61 -21.88
C GLY A 11 -0.62 10.27 -20.44
N THR A 12 0.67 10.04 -20.20
CA THR A 12 1.24 9.81 -18.86
C THR A 12 1.80 11.11 -18.27
N ILE A 13 2.10 11.16 -16.97
CA ILE A 13 2.59 12.40 -16.35
C ILE A 13 3.98 12.80 -16.86
N SER A 14 4.13 14.05 -17.31
CA SER A 14 5.40 14.59 -17.83
C SER A 14 6.39 14.94 -16.71
N LYS A 15 7.68 14.79 -17.00
CA LYS A 15 8.79 15.17 -16.11
C LYS A 15 8.81 16.66 -15.77
N ASN A 16 8.28 17.52 -16.63
CA ASN A 16 8.21 18.96 -16.39
C ASN A 16 7.44 19.33 -15.11
N ASN A 17 6.59 18.42 -14.61
CA ASN A 17 5.83 18.63 -13.38
C ASN A 17 6.67 18.57 -12.09
N PHE A 18 7.94 18.17 -12.13
CA PHE A 18 8.76 17.94 -10.93
C PHE A 18 8.71 19.09 -9.92
N GLU A 19 9.05 20.31 -10.34
CA GLU A 19 9.07 21.49 -9.47
C GLU A 19 7.70 21.80 -8.88
N ARG A 20 6.64 21.59 -9.65
CA ARG A 20 5.27 21.83 -9.20
C ARG A 20 4.82 20.79 -8.19
N ILE A 21 5.14 19.52 -8.40
CA ILE A 21 4.85 18.43 -7.46
C ILE A 21 5.62 18.67 -6.16
N MET A 22 6.90 19.02 -6.23
CA MET A 22 7.72 19.31 -5.03
C MET A 22 7.20 20.50 -4.22
N LYS A 23 6.54 21.48 -4.84
CA LYS A 23 5.81 22.54 -4.12
C LYS A 23 4.62 21.96 -3.35
N ILE A 24 3.77 21.15 -4.00
CA ILE A 24 2.59 20.52 -3.36
C ILE A 24 3.00 19.58 -2.22
N VAL A 25 4.10 18.83 -2.41
CA VAL A 25 4.62 17.90 -1.39
C VAL A 25 4.90 18.61 -0.06
N LYS A 26 5.22 19.91 -0.06
CA LYS A 26 5.43 20.68 1.17
C LYS A 26 4.19 20.76 2.06
N ASP A 27 2.99 20.71 1.47
CA ASP A 27 1.72 20.96 2.14
C ASP A 27 0.95 19.69 2.54
N VAL A 28 1.51 18.50 2.29
CA VAL A 28 0.87 17.20 2.61
C VAL A 28 1.72 16.37 3.57
N ASP A 29 1.14 15.47 4.37
CA ASP A 29 1.92 14.68 5.33
C ASP A 29 2.60 13.45 4.72
N MET A 30 2.08 12.97 3.58
CA MET A 30 2.49 11.73 2.93
C MET A 30 2.17 11.76 1.43
N VAL A 31 2.90 10.99 0.63
CA VAL A 31 2.69 10.90 -0.83
C VAL A 31 2.42 9.45 -1.25
N VAL A 32 1.45 9.23 -2.13
CA VAL A 32 1.24 7.95 -2.82
C VAL A 32 1.73 8.08 -4.25
N ILE A 33 2.52 7.12 -4.71
CA ILE A 33 3.12 7.10 -6.04
C ILE A 33 2.76 5.76 -6.71
N GLY A 34 2.23 5.83 -7.92
CA GLY A 34 2.14 4.67 -8.82
C GLY A 34 0.75 4.32 -9.37
N PRO A 35 -0.39 4.48 -8.66
CA PRO A 35 -1.69 4.18 -9.24
C PRO A 35 -1.95 4.91 -10.57
N GLY A 36 -2.04 4.14 -11.66
CA GLY A 36 -2.39 4.65 -13.00
C GLY A 36 -1.38 5.62 -13.62
N MET A 37 -0.09 5.55 -13.25
CA MET A 37 0.93 6.47 -13.77
C MET A 37 1.42 6.11 -15.18
N GLY A 38 1.28 4.84 -15.59
CA GLY A 38 1.87 4.32 -16.81
C GLY A 38 3.37 4.09 -16.70
N LEU A 39 3.95 3.54 -17.77
CA LEU A 39 5.34 3.05 -17.80
C LEU A 39 6.23 3.76 -18.83
N ASN A 40 5.85 4.98 -19.22
CA ASN A 40 6.65 5.79 -20.14
C ASN A 40 7.99 6.20 -19.51
N LEU A 41 9.07 6.26 -20.31
CA LEU A 41 10.42 6.60 -19.85
C LEU A 41 10.53 7.98 -19.21
N GLU A 42 9.80 8.98 -19.70
CA GLU A 42 9.77 10.32 -19.12
C GLU A 42 9.10 10.30 -17.74
N THR A 43 7.98 9.57 -17.61
CA THR A 43 7.30 9.34 -16.34
C THR A 43 8.19 8.59 -15.36
N GLU A 44 8.90 7.55 -15.81
CA GLU A 44 9.89 6.83 -14.99
C GLU A 44 10.91 7.80 -14.39
N ASN A 45 11.51 8.64 -15.24
CA ASN A 45 12.50 9.63 -14.79
C ASN A 45 11.93 10.59 -13.74
N LEU A 46 10.69 11.05 -13.92
CA LEU A 46 10.01 11.86 -12.92
C LEU A 46 9.86 11.11 -11.59
N ILE A 47 9.36 9.87 -11.65
CA ILE A 47 9.07 9.07 -10.45
C ILE A 47 10.34 8.79 -9.65
N LEU A 48 11.42 8.38 -10.32
CA LEU A 48 12.70 8.14 -9.67
C LEU A 48 13.25 9.43 -9.02
N GLU A 49 13.09 10.57 -9.69
CA GLU A 49 13.51 11.88 -9.17
C GLU A 49 12.66 12.31 -7.95
N LEU A 50 11.34 12.07 -7.98
CA LEU A 50 10.44 12.31 -6.85
C LEU A 50 10.77 11.40 -5.66
N ILE A 51 10.92 10.09 -5.88
CA ILE A 51 11.30 9.13 -4.83
C ILE A 51 12.62 9.54 -4.20
N LYS A 52 13.57 10.06 -4.96
CA LYS A 52 14.85 10.52 -4.40
C LYS A 52 14.69 11.78 -3.52
N ASN A 53 13.84 12.73 -3.93
CA ASN A 53 13.80 14.07 -3.33
C ASN A 53 12.68 14.30 -2.31
N ILE A 54 11.63 13.47 -2.29
CA ILE A 54 10.53 13.61 -1.34
C ILE A 54 11.01 13.30 0.08
N GLN A 55 11.01 14.32 0.94
CA GLN A 55 11.42 14.25 2.34
C GLN A 55 10.24 13.99 3.30
N LYS A 56 9.39 13.04 2.94
CA LYS A 56 8.19 12.62 3.68
C LYS A 56 7.95 11.12 3.50
N PRO A 57 7.12 10.48 4.33
CA PRO A 57 6.66 9.14 4.08
C PRO A 57 6.07 8.99 2.68
N ILE A 58 6.37 7.88 2.01
CA ILE A 58 5.79 7.55 0.70
C ILE A 58 5.20 6.15 0.69
N ILE A 59 4.09 5.97 -0.04
CA ILE A 59 3.62 4.66 -0.50
C ILE A 59 3.96 4.53 -1.98
N ILE A 60 4.52 3.39 -2.37
CA ILE A 60 4.75 3.01 -3.76
C ILE A 60 3.90 1.77 -4.07
N ASP A 61 3.00 1.90 -5.03
CA ASP A 61 2.08 0.84 -5.47
C ASP A 61 2.04 0.72 -7.00
N GLY A 62 1.48 -0.36 -7.54
CA GLY A 62 1.16 -0.49 -8.96
C GLY A 62 2.34 -0.18 -9.90
N ASP A 63 2.15 0.78 -10.82
CA ASP A 63 3.19 1.18 -11.77
C ASP A 63 4.42 1.72 -11.06
N GLY A 64 4.28 2.39 -9.91
CA GLY A 64 5.41 2.90 -9.14
C GLY A 64 6.37 1.79 -8.69
N LEU A 65 5.83 0.61 -8.31
CA LEU A 65 6.64 -0.56 -7.98
C LEU A 65 7.37 -1.10 -9.21
N THR A 66 6.71 -1.06 -10.36
CA THR A 66 7.30 -1.48 -11.64
C THR A 66 8.42 -0.54 -12.08
N LEU A 67 8.24 0.77 -11.91
CA LEU A 67 9.21 1.80 -12.29
C LEU A 67 10.45 1.81 -11.37
N VAL A 68 10.31 1.46 -10.09
CA VAL A 68 11.44 1.46 -9.14
C VAL A 68 12.23 0.15 -9.10
N LYS A 69 11.73 -0.93 -9.73
CA LYS A 69 12.28 -2.30 -9.59
C LYS A 69 13.77 -2.44 -9.94
N ASP A 70 14.28 -1.60 -10.84
CA ASP A 70 15.69 -1.60 -11.27
C ASP A 70 16.54 -0.54 -10.56
N ASN A 71 15.93 0.25 -9.67
CA ASN A 71 16.56 1.35 -8.93
C ASN A 71 16.35 1.22 -7.40
N LEU A 72 16.32 -0.01 -6.88
CA LEU A 72 16.00 -0.31 -5.48
C LEU A 72 16.95 0.35 -4.46
N ASN A 73 18.19 0.64 -4.85
CA ASN A 73 19.15 1.39 -4.01
C ASN A 73 18.61 2.76 -3.59
N LEU A 74 17.76 3.39 -4.43
CA LEU A 74 17.08 4.64 -4.06
C LEU A 74 16.23 4.48 -2.80
N LEU A 75 15.56 3.33 -2.64
CA LEU A 75 14.72 3.07 -1.47
C LEU A 75 15.56 2.92 -0.20
N LYS A 76 16.68 2.19 -0.31
CA LYS A 76 17.62 1.97 0.79
C LYS A 76 18.27 3.26 1.30
N GLU A 77 18.58 4.19 0.40
CA GLU A 77 19.23 5.47 0.71
C GLU A 77 18.27 6.52 1.30
N ARG A 78 16.95 6.30 1.21
CA ARG A 78 15.96 7.23 1.75
C ARG A 78 16.02 7.28 3.27
N LYS A 79 16.03 8.50 3.80
CA LYS A 79 15.93 8.78 5.24
C LYS A 79 14.50 8.73 5.77
N TYR A 80 13.52 8.89 4.89
CA TYR A 80 12.10 8.91 5.22
C TYR A 80 11.47 7.58 4.83
N THR A 81 10.51 7.12 5.64
CA THR A 81 9.91 5.80 5.48
C THR A 81 9.29 5.62 4.10
N THR A 82 9.57 4.46 3.51
CA THR A 82 8.94 3.98 2.28
C THR A 82 8.05 2.79 2.64
N ILE A 83 6.83 2.78 2.12
CA ILE A 83 5.89 1.66 2.20
C ILE A 83 5.68 1.12 0.79
N LEU A 84 5.93 -0.16 0.59
CA LEU A 84 5.69 -0.87 -0.66
C LEU A 84 4.44 -1.73 -0.46
N THR A 85 3.50 -1.69 -1.40
CA THR A 85 2.24 -2.46 -1.29
C THR A 85 2.08 -3.50 -2.41
N PRO A 86 3.09 -4.33 -2.72
CA PRO A 86 3.01 -5.25 -3.85
C PRO A 86 1.97 -6.36 -3.63
N HIS A 87 1.30 -6.79 -4.69
CA HIS A 87 0.75 -8.16 -4.74
C HIS A 87 1.85 -9.16 -5.13
N MET A 88 1.59 -10.48 -5.04
CA MET A 88 2.61 -11.51 -5.29
C MET A 88 3.37 -11.37 -6.63
N GLY A 89 2.66 -10.98 -7.70
CA GLY A 89 3.28 -10.73 -9.01
C GLY A 89 4.18 -9.49 -9.04
N GLU A 90 3.77 -8.40 -8.40
CA GLU A 90 4.63 -7.22 -8.24
C GLU A 90 5.85 -7.53 -7.38
N PHE A 91 5.67 -8.28 -6.29
CA PHE A 91 6.76 -8.64 -5.38
C PHE A 91 7.79 -9.55 -6.05
N SER A 92 7.34 -10.54 -6.84
CA SER A 92 8.22 -11.37 -7.67
C SER A 92 9.03 -10.52 -8.66
N ARG A 93 8.40 -9.57 -9.37
CA ARG A 93 9.11 -8.65 -10.27
C ARG A 93 10.11 -7.76 -9.55
N LEU A 94 9.73 -7.25 -8.37
CA LEU A 94 10.56 -6.37 -7.55
C LEU A 94 11.80 -7.11 -7.00
N THR A 95 11.63 -8.35 -6.55
CA THR A 95 12.69 -9.15 -5.93
C THR A 95 13.52 -9.95 -6.92
N LYS A 96 13.03 -10.10 -8.16
CA LYS A 96 13.61 -10.99 -9.20
C LYS A 96 13.65 -12.46 -8.77
N LEU A 97 12.76 -12.85 -7.85
CA LEU A 97 12.56 -14.22 -7.41
C LEU A 97 11.29 -14.79 -8.05
N GLU A 98 11.29 -16.10 -8.29
CA GLU A 98 10.11 -16.80 -8.77
C GLU A 98 9.02 -16.86 -7.69
N LYS A 99 7.75 -16.82 -8.10
CA LYS A 99 6.62 -16.83 -7.15
C LYS A 99 6.63 -18.06 -6.24
N GLU A 100 7.03 -19.21 -6.77
CA GLU A 100 7.11 -20.47 -6.02
C GLU A 100 8.18 -20.40 -4.91
N GLU A 101 9.34 -19.82 -5.22
CA GLU A 101 10.40 -19.58 -4.22
C GLU A 101 9.90 -18.67 -3.10
N ILE A 102 9.16 -17.61 -3.47
CA ILE A 102 8.56 -16.69 -2.51
C ILE A 102 7.53 -17.40 -1.63
N GLU A 103 6.59 -18.17 -2.19
CA GLU A 103 5.57 -18.85 -1.37
C GLU A 103 6.19 -19.85 -0.39
N ASN A 104 7.22 -20.58 -0.80
CA ASN A 104 7.90 -21.57 0.04
C ASN A 104 8.59 -20.95 1.26
N ASN A 105 9.00 -19.68 1.19
CA ASN A 105 9.76 -18.99 2.26
C ASN A 105 9.27 -17.57 2.54
N ARG A 106 7.96 -17.34 2.39
CA ARG A 106 7.37 -15.99 2.29
C ARG A 106 7.73 -15.05 3.43
N ILE A 107 7.64 -15.54 4.67
CA ILE A 107 7.98 -14.76 5.88
C ILE A 107 9.45 -14.35 5.87
N LYS A 108 10.34 -15.31 5.61
CA LYS A 108 11.79 -15.08 5.59
C LYS A 108 12.16 -14.05 4.50
N ILE A 109 11.69 -14.27 3.27
CA ILE A 109 11.99 -13.38 2.13
C ILE A 109 11.46 -11.96 2.39
N LEU A 110 10.25 -11.83 2.96
CA LEU A 110 9.71 -10.51 3.29
C LEU A 110 10.50 -9.77 4.37
N LEU A 111 10.96 -10.47 5.41
CA LEU A 111 11.80 -9.88 6.45
C LEU A 111 13.14 -9.42 5.87
N GLU A 112 13.80 -10.27 5.09
CA GLU A 112 15.06 -9.96 4.42
C GLU A 112 14.92 -8.76 3.48
N LYS A 113 13.90 -8.74 2.61
CA LYS A 113 13.70 -7.65 1.65
C LYS A 113 13.25 -6.34 2.29
N SER A 114 12.42 -6.40 3.33
CA SER A 114 12.03 -5.20 4.08
C SER A 114 13.24 -4.53 4.74
N ASN A 115 14.12 -5.32 5.35
CA ASN A 115 15.36 -4.84 5.94
C ASN A 115 16.34 -4.31 4.88
N GLU A 116 16.59 -5.09 3.81
CA GLU A 116 17.49 -4.71 2.71
C GLU A 116 17.12 -3.37 2.07
N LEU A 117 15.83 -3.15 1.85
CA LEU A 117 15.29 -1.94 1.21
C LEU A 117 15.00 -0.81 2.20
N ASN A 118 15.23 -1.02 3.50
CA ASN A 118 14.84 -0.08 4.57
C ASN A 118 13.38 0.41 4.42
N SER A 119 12.47 -0.50 4.08
CA SER A 119 11.11 -0.19 3.65
C SER A 119 10.10 -1.11 4.32
N ILE A 120 8.93 -0.58 4.69
CA ILE A 120 7.79 -1.40 5.09
C ILE A 120 7.25 -2.10 3.84
N ILE A 121 6.99 -3.40 3.91
CA ILE A 121 6.41 -4.15 2.79
C ILE A 121 5.07 -4.74 3.23
N VAL A 122 3.99 -4.32 2.57
CA VAL A 122 2.66 -4.90 2.68
C VAL A 122 2.45 -5.83 1.49
N LEU A 123 2.72 -7.12 1.68
CA LEU A 123 2.47 -8.13 0.65
C LEU A 123 0.97 -8.45 0.62
N LYS A 124 0.28 -7.91 -0.39
CA LYS A 124 -1.16 -8.09 -0.60
C LYS A 124 -1.45 -9.53 -0.99
N GLY A 125 -2.43 -10.13 -0.33
CA GLY A 125 -2.88 -11.50 -0.57
C GLY A 125 -3.83 -11.99 0.53
N TYR A 126 -4.21 -13.27 0.45
CA TYR A 126 -4.93 -13.94 1.53
C TYR A 126 -4.05 -13.94 2.79
N HIS A 127 -4.57 -13.34 3.86
CA HIS A 127 -3.78 -12.96 5.04
C HIS A 127 -2.54 -12.13 4.69
N SER A 128 -2.79 -10.90 4.24
CA SER A 128 -1.72 -9.97 3.87
C SER A 128 -0.67 -9.85 4.96
N LEU A 129 0.60 -9.89 4.56
CA LEU A 129 1.75 -9.82 5.47
C LEU A 129 2.32 -8.41 5.46
N ILE A 130 2.65 -7.91 6.64
CA ILE A 130 3.21 -6.58 6.84
C ILE A 130 4.57 -6.75 7.50
N SER A 131 5.64 -6.58 6.73
CA SER A 131 7.03 -6.68 7.17
C SER A 131 7.61 -5.29 7.41
N TYR A 132 8.28 -5.11 8.54
CA TYR A 132 8.97 -3.88 8.91
C TYR A 132 10.48 -4.05 8.84
N PRO A 133 11.23 -2.96 8.56
CA PRO A 133 12.69 -3.03 8.42
C PRO A 133 13.41 -3.38 9.72
N ASP A 134 12.73 -3.26 10.88
CA ASP A 134 13.24 -3.65 12.19
C ASP A 134 13.16 -5.17 12.48
N GLY A 135 12.62 -5.96 11.53
CA GLY A 135 12.46 -7.41 11.66
C GLY A 135 11.11 -7.84 12.25
N SER A 136 10.21 -6.90 12.55
CA SER A 136 8.84 -7.23 12.95
C SER A 136 8.00 -7.63 11.74
N LEU A 137 7.11 -8.60 11.93
CA LEU A 137 6.14 -9.02 10.93
C LEU A 137 4.75 -9.21 11.53
N PHE A 138 3.73 -8.75 10.81
CA PHE A 138 2.33 -8.85 11.21
C PHE A 138 1.54 -9.56 10.12
N ILE A 139 0.52 -10.30 10.54
CA ILE A 139 -0.41 -11.00 9.66
C ILE A 139 -1.78 -10.33 9.79
N ASN A 140 -2.35 -9.90 8.67
CA ASN A 140 -3.70 -9.36 8.67
C ASN A 140 -4.74 -10.50 8.60
N MET A 141 -5.63 -10.55 9.58
CA MET A 141 -6.67 -11.60 9.65
C MET A 141 -8.00 -11.19 9.01
N SER A 142 -8.15 -9.92 8.61
CA SER A 142 -9.37 -9.44 7.96
C SER A 142 -9.29 -9.50 6.42
N GLY A 143 -10.47 -9.45 5.79
CA GLY A 143 -10.61 -9.44 4.34
C GLY A 143 -11.04 -10.80 3.79
N ASN A 144 -11.53 -10.75 2.55
CA ASN A 144 -12.09 -11.89 1.84
C ASN A 144 -11.81 -11.78 0.33
N PRO A 145 -12.11 -12.82 -0.47
CA PRO A 145 -11.85 -12.84 -1.92
C PRO A 145 -12.47 -11.69 -2.70
N GLY A 146 -13.50 -11.00 -2.18
CA GLY A 146 -14.08 -9.81 -2.82
C GLY A 146 -13.09 -8.65 -2.99
N LEU A 147 -11.95 -8.68 -2.29
CA LEU A 147 -10.83 -7.74 -2.48
C LEU A 147 -9.93 -8.06 -3.67
N ALA A 148 -10.06 -9.23 -4.30
CA ALA A 148 -9.24 -9.63 -5.45
C ALA A 148 -9.70 -8.97 -6.76
N LYS A 149 -9.88 -7.63 -6.74
CA LYS A 149 -10.39 -6.83 -7.86
C LYS A 149 -9.57 -5.57 -8.08
N ALA A 150 -9.59 -5.10 -9.32
CA ALA A 150 -8.95 -3.84 -9.71
C ALA A 150 -9.46 -2.66 -8.87
N GLY A 151 -8.56 -1.75 -8.51
CA GLY A 151 -8.84 -0.54 -7.74
C GLY A 151 -8.90 -0.72 -6.22
N THR A 152 -9.05 -1.94 -5.69
CA THR A 152 -9.08 -2.17 -4.23
C THR A 152 -7.73 -1.83 -3.57
N GLY A 153 -6.61 -2.05 -4.28
CA GLY A 153 -5.29 -1.61 -3.84
C GLY A 153 -5.18 -0.10 -3.67
N ASP A 154 -5.81 0.67 -4.56
CA ASP A 154 -5.83 2.14 -4.46
C ASP A 154 -6.63 2.60 -3.25
N VAL A 155 -7.73 1.88 -2.94
CA VAL A 155 -8.49 2.10 -1.71
C VAL A 155 -7.63 1.82 -0.49
N LEU A 156 -6.90 0.70 -0.46
CA LEU A 156 -5.96 0.38 0.64
C LEU A 156 -4.96 1.52 0.89
N ASN A 157 -4.34 2.04 -0.17
CA ASN A 157 -3.37 3.14 -0.04
C ASN A 157 -4.02 4.39 0.57
N GLY A 158 -5.21 4.75 0.10
CA GLY A 158 -5.99 5.84 0.66
C GLY A 158 -6.38 5.63 2.13
N VAL A 159 -6.73 4.40 2.52
CA VAL A 159 -7.05 4.06 3.91
C VAL A 159 -5.81 4.20 4.80
N ILE A 160 -4.64 3.72 4.37
CA ILE A 160 -3.38 3.90 5.13
C ILE A 160 -3.07 5.38 5.32
N CYS A 161 -3.17 6.19 4.26
CA CYS A 161 -3.00 7.64 4.36
C CYS A 161 -4.02 8.28 5.31
N GLY A 162 -5.29 7.84 5.28
CA GLY A 162 -6.33 8.32 6.19
C GLY A 162 -6.04 7.98 7.64
N MET A 163 -5.57 6.75 7.92
CA MET A 163 -5.16 6.33 9.27
C MET A 163 -3.98 7.15 9.81
N TYR A 164 -3.01 7.49 8.95
CA TYR A 164 -1.92 8.39 9.31
C TYR A 164 -2.42 9.82 9.55
N GLY A 165 -3.29 10.32 8.68
CA GLY A 165 -3.86 11.68 8.78
C GLY A 165 -4.73 11.92 10.01
N ILE A 166 -5.31 10.88 10.62
CA ILE A 166 -6.03 11.00 11.91
C ILE A 166 -5.11 10.92 13.13
N GLY A 167 -3.79 10.83 12.93
CA GLY A 167 -2.77 10.95 13.99
C GLY A 167 -2.18 9.64 14.50
N LEU A 168 -2.42 8.50 13.85
CA LEU A 168 -1.64 7.30 14.15
C LEU A 168 -0.19 7.49 13.69
N ASN A 169 0.77 6.94 14.44
CA ASN A 169 2.13 6.83 13.90
C ASN A 169 2.11 5.94 12.65
N LEU A 170 3.12 6.10 11.80
CA LEU A 170 3.10 5.50 10.46
C LEU A 170 3.02 3.96 10.48
N PHE A 171 3.67 3.31 11.44
CA PHE A 171 3.65 1.86 11.59
C PHE A 171 2.22 1.38 11.95
N ASP A 172 1.62 2.01 12.96
CA ASP A 172 0.23 1.72 13.35
C ASP A 172 -0.76 2.04 12.23
N ALA A 173 -0.54 3.13 11.49
CA ALA A 173 -1.37 3.52 10.36
C ALA A 173 -1.37 2.47 9.25
N VAL A 174 -0.22 1.85 8.94
CA VAL A 174 -0.14 0.76 7.96
C VAL A 174 -0.96 -0.44 8.44
N ARG A 175 -0.76 -0.90 9.68
CA ARG A 175 -1.48 -2.08 10.22
C ARG A 175 -2.97 -1.84 10.31
N MET A 176 -3.37 -0.69 10.86
CA MET A 176 -4.76 -0.31 10.97
C MET A 176 -5.40 -0.14 9.58
N GLY A 177 -4.66 0.44 8.63
CA GLY A 177 -5.18 0.66 7.28
C GLY A 177 -5.46 -0.64 6.54
N VAL A 178 -4.52 -1.59 6.58
CA VAL A 178 -4.70 -2.94 6.04
C VAL A 178 -5.87 -3.65 6.73
N PHE A 179 -5.96 -3.55 8.06
CA PHE A 179 -7.02 -4.19 8.82
C PHE A 179 -8.40 -3.63 8.51
N ILE A 180 -8.57 -2.29 8.49
CA ILE A 180 -9.84 -1.61 8.20
C ILE A 180 -10.27 -1.85 6.76
N HIS A 181 -9.34 -1.87 5.81
CA HIS A 181 -9.62 -2.24 4.41
C HIS A 181 -10.20 -3.67 4.32
N GLY A 182 -9.57 -4.64 4.99
CA GLY A 182 -10.09 -6.01 5.07
C GLY A 182 -11.44 -6.12 5.80
N LEU A 183 -11.57 -5.43 6.93
CA LEU A 183 -12.79 -5.44 7.74
C LEU A 183 -13.96 -4.85 6.96
N ALA A 184 -13.73 -3.82 6.14
CA ALA A 184 -14.77 -3.24 5.29
C ALA A 184 -15.33 -4.27 4.32
N ALA A 185 -14.48 -5.06 3.66
CA ALA A 185 -14.92 -6.15 2.80
C ALA A 185 -15.68 -7.23 3.58
N ASP A 186 -15.21 -7.60 4.77
CA ASP A 186 -15.83 -8.64 5.60
C ASP A 186 -17.22 -8.29 6.10
N ILE A 187 -17.47 -7.01 6.36
CA ILE A 187 -18.81 -6.54 6.75
C ILE A 187 -19.69 -6.34 5.51
N LEU A 188 -19.11 -5.88 4.39
CA LEU A 188 -19.85 -5.59 3.18
C LEU A 188 -20.35 -6.86 2.46
N LYS A 189 -19.64 -7.99 2.61
CA LYS A 189 -20.02 -9.26 1.99
C LYS A 189 -21.41 -9.74 2.41
N ASP A 190 -21.83 -9.45 3.65
CA ASP A 190 -23.15 -9.83 4.16
C ASP A 190 -24.29 -9.07 3.45
N ARG A 191 -23.96 -7.98 2.74
CA ARG A 191 -24.93 -7.16 1.98
C ARG A 191 -24.92 -7.44 0.48
N LEU A 192 -23.73 -7.57 -0.12
CA LEU A 192 -23.56 -7.62 -1.58
C LEU A 192 -23.10 -8.99 -2.09
N GLY A 193 -22.76 -9.92 -1.20
CA GLY A 193 -21.96 -11.10 -1.54
C GLY A 193 -20.48 -10.72 -1.77
N GLU A 194 -19.61 -11.73 -1.77
CA GLU A 194 -18.16 -11.54 -1.97
C GLU A 194 -17.86 -11.10 -3.41
N ASP A 195 -18.52 -11.74 -4.39
CA ASP A 195 -18.33 -11.47 -5.83
C ASP A 195 -18.88 -10.12 -6.29
N GLY A 196 -19.72 -9.46 -5.49
CA GLY A 196 -20.36 -8.18 -5.84
C GLY A 196 -19.53 -6.94 -5.48
N ILE A 197 -18.56 -7.06 -4.57
CA ILE A 197 -17.86 -5.91 -3.98
C ILE A 197 -17.03 -5.16 -5.04
N THR A 198 -17.19 -3.84 -5.16
CA THR A 198 -16.30 -2.99 -5.97
C THR A 198 -15.46 -2.06 -5.10
N ALA A 199 -14.43 -1.44 -5.69
CA ALA A 199 -13.62 -0.42 -5.01
C ALA A 199 -14.48 0.77 -4.52
N THR A 200 -15.46 1.20 -5.32
CA THR A 200 -16.40 2.27 -4.95
C THR A 200 -17.27 1.87 -3.77
N ASP A 201 -17.75 0.62 -3.74
CA ASP A 201 -18.53 0.14 -2.60
C ASP A 201 -17.71 0.16 -1.32
N LEU A 202 -16.44 -0.28 -1.38
CA LEU A 202 -15.51 -0.20 -0.24
C LEU A 202 -15.36 1.24 0.24
N ILE A 203 -15.05 2.19 -0.66
CA ILE A 203 -14.88 3.60 -0.30
C ILE A 203 -16.11 4.14 0.42
N ASN A 204 -17.30 3.91 -0.15
CA ASN A 204 -18.56 4.38 0.42
C ASN A 204 -18.87 3.72 1.77
N PHE A 205 -18.36 2.51 2.00
CA PHE A 205 -18.62 1.75 3.21
C PHE A 205 -17.62 2.01 4.35
N LEU A 206 -16.43 2.54 4.05
CA LEU A 206 -15.38 2.84 5.04
C LEU A 206 -15.85 3.64 6.27
N PRO A 207 -16.65 4.72 6.14
CA PRO A 207 -17.14 5.46 7.30
C PRO A 207 -17.98 4.58 8.25
N PHE A 208 -18.83 3.71 7.69
CA PHE A 208 -19.62 2.76 8.46
C PHE A 208 -18.73 1.71 9.13
N THR A 209 -17.73 1.18 8.41
CA THR A 209 -16.74 0.24 8.96
C THR A 209 -16.01 0.83 10.16
N ILE A 210 -15.54 2.08 10.07
CA ILE A 210 -14.85 2.76 11.18
C ILE A 210 -15.78 2.96 12.37
N LYS A 211 -17.04 3.35 12.13
CA LYS A 211 -18.04 3.44 13.20
C LYS A 211 -18.23 2.10 13.90
N LYS A 212 -18.40 1.02 13.13
CA LYS A 212 -18.57 -0.34 13.68
C LYS A 212 -17.34 -0.84 14.41
N PHE A 213 -16.15 -0.55 13.91
CA PHE A 213 -14.90 -0.85 14.59
C PHE A 213 -14.83 -0.24 15.99
N LYS A 214 -15.27 1.02 16.13
CA LYS A 214 -15.30 1.72 17.43
C LYS A 214 -16.41 1.19 18.36
N GLU A 215 -17.61 0.97 17.83
CA GLU A 215 -18.75 0.48 18.63
C GLU A 215 -18.54 -0.94 19.15
N ASN A 216 -17.98 -1.82 18.32
CA ASN A 216 -17.88 -3.26 18.59
C ASN A 216 -16.43 -3.72 18.73
N PHE A 217 -15.55 -2.86 19.24
CA PHE A 217 -14.10 -3.10 19.28
C PHE A 217 -13.73 -4.45 19.90
N TYR A 218 -14.32 -4.80 21.04
CA TYR A 218 -13.99 -6.05 21.76
C TYR A 218 -14.40 -7.30 20.99
N ASP A 219 -15.57 -7.30 20.35
CA ASP A 219 -16.05 -8.43 19.56
C ASP A 219 -15.21 -8.61 18.29
N ILE A 220 -14.89 -7.50 17.61
CA ILE A 220 -14.01 -7.51 16.44
C ILE A 220 -12.63 -8.00 16.85
N LYS A 221 -12.06 -7.47 17.92
CA LYS A 221 -10.77 -7.93 18.44
C LYS A 221 -10.79 -9.43 18.71
N LYS A 222 -11.82 -9.95 19.39
CA LYS A 222 -11.96 -11.39 19.67
C LYS A 222 -12.04 -12.22 18.38
N LYS A 223 -12.82 -11.77 17.39
CA LYS A 223 -13.01 -12.48 16.11
C LYS A 223 -11.72 -12.58 15.28
N TYR A 224 -10.92 -11.53 15.26
CA TYR A 224 -9.73 -11.43 14.40
C TYR A 224 -8.41 -11.69 15.14
N SER A 225 -8.46 -11.99 16.43
CA SER A 225 -7.28 -12.46 17.17
C SER A 225 -7.04 -13.94 16.88
N ILE A 226 -5.77 -14.32 16.70
CA ILE A 226 -5.37 -15.71 16.59
C ILE A 226 -5.21 -16.27 18.01
N GLU A 227 -5.84 -17.40 18.30
CA GLU A 227 -5.56 -18.16 19.51
C GLU A 227 -4.25 -18.95 19.30
N VAL A 228 -3.24 -18.65 20.10
CA VAL A 228 -1.99 -19.42 20.11
C VAL A 228 -2.20 -20.61 21.03
N VAL A 229 -2.43 -21.77 20.45
CA VAL A 229 -2.42 -23.04 21.20
C VAL A 229 -0.96 -23.42 21.43
N VAL A 230 -0.52 -23.30 22.69
CA VAL A 230 0.83 -23.67 23.15
C VAL A 230 0.84 -25.12 23.59
#